data_AF-A0A1M3MNV6-F1
#
_entry.id   AF-A0A1M3MNV6-F1
#
_cell.length_a   1.000
_cell.length_b   1.000
_cell.length_c   1.000
_cell.angle_alpha   90.00
_cell.angle_beta   90.00
_cell.angle_gamma   90.00
#
_symmetry.space_group_name_H-M   'P 1'
#
loop_
_entity.id
_entity.type
_entity.pdbx_description
1 polymer ?
#
loop_
_entity_poly.entity_id
_entity_poly.type
_entity_poly.pdbx_seq_one_letter_code
_entity_poly.pdbx_strand_id
1 'polypeptide(L)'
;MNLAEWRKREGLSCDEVARRLNITAARGGSSVWNWETGRARADADIIERIEQLTGGEVSPLDMHRTRLAWLRHSRGEGAAA
;
A
#
# COMPACT_ATOMS: atom_id res chain seq x y z
N MET A 1 -7.90 -8.99 2.87
CA MET A 1 -7.21 -8.73 1.60
C MET A 1 -6.30 -7.54 1.83
N ASN A 2 -5.04 -7.58 1.37
CA ASN A 2 -4.17 -6.40 1.34
C ASN A 2 -3.93 -5.92 -0.10
N LEU A 3 -3.40 -4.71 -0.27
CA LEU A 3 -3.16 -4.12 -1.58
C LEU A 3 -2.27 -4.98 -2.50
N ALA A 4 -1.27 -5.66 -1.94
CA ALA A 4 -0.37 -6.51 -2.71
C ALA A 4 -1.05 -7.77 -3.23
N GLU A 5 -1.93 -8.38 -2.43
CA GLU A 5 -2.73 -9.53 -2.81
C GLU A 5 -3.70 -9.16 -3.93
N TRP A 6 -4.44 -8.06 -3.76
CA TRP A 6 -5.34 -7.54 -4.79
C TRP A 6 -4.58 -7.26 -6.08
N ARG A 7 -3.47 -6.51 -6.01
CA ARG A 7 -2.66 -6.17 -7.18
C ARG A 7 -2.18 -7.42 -7.94
N LYS A 8 -1.69 -8.43 -7.21
CA LYS A 8 -1.22 -9.70 -7.80
C LYS A 8 -2.35 -10.48 -8.45
N ARG A 9 -3.53 -10.51 -7.82
CA ARG A 9 -4.72 -11.18 -8.37
C ARG A 9 -5.17 -10.52 -9.68
N GLU A 10 -5.13 -9.20 -9.75
CA GLU A 10 -5.45 -8.43 -10.95
C GLU A 10 -4.33 -8.43 -12.01
N GLY A 11 -3.18 -9.08 -11.74
CA GLY A 11 -2.05 -9.13 -12.66
C GLY A 11 -1.36 -7.78 -12.91
N LEU A 12 -1.47 -6.83 -11.98
CA LEU A 12 -0.98 -5.47 -12.16
C LEU A 12 0.45 -5.28 -11.60
N SER A 13 1.22 -4.42 -12.27
CA SER A 13 2.49 -3.93 -11.71
C SER A 13 2.24 -2.78 -10.72
N CYS A 14 3.22 -2.49 -9.86
CA CYS A 14 3.11 -1.35 -8.95
C CYS A 14 2.96 -0.02 -9.71
N ASP A 15 3.64 0.14 -10.85
CA ASP A 15 3.52 1.32 -11.70
C ASP A 15 2.14 1.43 -12.37
N GLU A 16 1.52 0.30 -12.70
CA GLU A 16 0.15 0.30 -13.21
C GLU A 16 -0.85 0.75 -12.13
N VAL A 17 -0.71 0.27 -10.90
CA VAL A 17 -1.50 0.76 -9.77
C VAL A 17 -1.27 2.25 -9.54
N ALA A 18 -0.02 2.71 -9.57
CA ALA A 18 0.30 4.12 -9.40
C ALA A 18 -0.35 5.01 -10.48
N ARG A 19 -0.32 4.57 -11.74
CA ARG A 19 -1.01 5.25 -12.85
C ARG A 19 -2.52 5.31 -12.63
N ARG A 20 -3.13 4.21 -12.19
CA ARG A 20 -4.58 4.17 -11.87
C ARG A 20 -4.97 5.07 -10.69
N LEU A 21 -4.05 5.30 -9.76
CA LEU A 21 -4.22 6.24 -8.64
C LEU A 21 -3.91 7.70 -9.02
N ASN A 22 -3.62 7.98 -10.30
CA ASN A 22 -3.20 9.28 -10.82
C ASN A 22 -1.93 9.83 -10.16
N ILE A 23 -0.98 8.96 -9.83
CA ILE A 23 0.32 9.35 -9.30
C ILE A 23 1.27 9.57 -10.47
N THR A 24 1.52 10.85 -10.79
CA THR A 24 2.35 11.26 -11.94
C THR A 24 3.84 11.36 -11.63
N ALA A 25 4.23 11.16 -10.37
CA ALA A 25 5.64 11.19 -9.99
C ALA A 25 6.42 10.04 -10.64
N ALA A 26 7.66 10.30 -11.07
CA ALA A 26 8.55 9.34 -11.72
C ALA A 26 8.84 8.05 -10.91
N ARG A 27 8.43 8.00 -9.63
CA ARG A 27 8.57 6.85 -8.72
C ARG A 27 7.23 6.40 -8.13
N GLY A 28 6.16 6.47 -8.91
CA GLY A 28 4.83 6.02 -8.52
C GLY A 28 4.81 4.57 -8.00
N GLY A 29 5.41 3.63 -8.74
CA GLY A 29 5.47 2.22 -8.34
C GLY A 29 6.20 1.96 -7.01
N SER A 30 7.25 2.73 -6.70
CA SER A 30 7.94 2.63 -5.41
C SER A 30 7.07 3.05 -4.24
N SER A 31 6.23 4.07 -4.44
CA SER A 31 5.27 4.52 -3.42
C SER A 31 4.25 3.42 -3.12
N VAL A 32 3.68 2.82 -4.17
CA VAL A 32 2.77 1.68 -4.05
C VAL A 32 3.43 0.52 -3.30
N TRP A 33 4.65 0.15 -3.64
CA TRP A 33 5.37 -0.92 -2.96
C TRP A 33 5.62 -0.61 -1.46
N ASN A 34 5.93 0.65 -1.12
CA ASN A 34 6.08 1.05 0.28
C ASN A 34 4.76 0.94 1.06
N TRP A 35 3.62 1.19 0.43
CA TRP A 35 2.30 1.04 1.05
C TRP A 35 1.92 -0.43 1.20
N GLU A 36 2.17 -1.24 0.17
CA GLU A 36 1.96 -2.69 0.17
C GLU A 36 2.73 -3.42 1.27
N THR A 37 3.96 -2.96 1.55
CA THR A 37 4.81 -3.53 2.59
C THR A 37 4.61 -2.88 3.96
N GLY A 38 3.81 -1.80 4.03
CA GLY A 38 3.60 -1.05 5.26
C GLY A 38 4.79 -0.19 5.68
N ARG A 39 5.85 -0.07 4.85
CA ARG A 39 7.03 0.79 5.10
C ARG A 39 6.68 2.26 5.18
N ALA A 40 5.74 2.71 4.36
CA ALA A 40 5.20 4.06 4.38
C ALA A 40 3.69 4.04 4.57
N ARG A 41 3.16 5.12 5.15
CA ARG A 41 1.73 5.38 5.18
C ARG A 41 1.35 6.12 3.89
N ALA A 42 0.26 5.70 3.26
CA ALA A 42 -0.38 6.47 2.20
C ALA A 42 -1.19 7.63 2.79
N ASP A 43 -1.25 8.74 2.08
CA ASP A 43 -2.10 9.87 2.46
C ASP A 43 -3.58 9.51 2.39
N ALA A 44 -4.43 10.24 3.12
CA ALA A 44 -5.85 9.90 3.26
C ALA A 44 -6.59 9.89 1.91
N ASP A 45 -6.29 10.85 1.04
CA ASP A 45 -6.83 10.95 -0.32
C ASP A 45 -6.41 9.75 -1.18
N ILE A 46 -5.18 9.26 -1.03
CA ILE A 46 -4.70 8.07 -1.72
C ILE A 46 -5.39 6.81 -1.18
N ILE A 47 -5.63 6.71 0.13
CA ILE A 47 -6.34 5.58 0.73
C ILE A 47 -7.77 5.50 0.18
N GLU A 48 -8.47 6.64 0.09
CA GLU A 48 -9.81 6.69 -0.51
C GLU A 48 -9.80 6.26 -1.98
N ARG A 49 -8.80 6.72 -2.76
CA ARG A 49 -8.64 6.28 -4.15
C ARG A 49 -8.34 4.78 -4.28
N ILE A 50 -7.57 4.21 -3.36
CA ILE A 50 -7.30 2.77 -3.31
C ILE A 50 -8.58 1.99 -3.04
N GLU A 51 -9.39 2.42 -2.07
CA GLU A 51 -10.68 1.80 -1.77
C GLU A 51 -11.62 1.84 -2.99
N GLN A 52 -11.71 2.98 -3.66
CA GLN A 52 -12.49 3.12 -4.90
C GLN A 52 -11.95 2.25 -6.04
N LEU A 53 -10.63 2.24 -6.26
CA LEU A 53 -9.98 1.45 -7.30
C LEU A 53 -10.20 -0.06 -7.10
N THR A 54 -10.25 -0.50 -5.84
CA THR A 54 -10.43 -1.92 -5.48
C THR A 54 -11.89 -2.30 -5.29
N GLY A 55 -12.85 -1.39 -5.51
CA GLY A 55 -14.27 -1.66 -5.26
C GLY A 55 -14.59 -2.00 -3.81
N GLY A 56 -13.81 -1.48 -2.86
CA GLY A 56 -13.94 -1.76 -1.43
C GLY A 56 -13.25 -3.03 -0.93
N GLU A 57 -12.57 -3.79 -1.80
CA GLU A 57 -11.86 -5.00 -1.39
C GLU A 57 -10.62 -4.71 -0.53
N VAL A 58 -10.00 -3.54 -0.73
CA VAL A 58 -8.92 -3.04 0.11
C VAL A 58 -9.42 -1.81 0.84
N SER A 59 -9.78 -1.99 2.11
CA SER A 59 -10.34 -0.93 2.94
C SER A 59 -9.24 -0.07 3.61
N PRO A 60 -9.58 1.12 4.14
CA PRO A 60 -8.69 1.90 4.99
C PRO A 60 -8.17 1.11 6.19
N LEU A 61 -8.98 0.20 6.73
CA LEU A 61 -8.60 -0.67 7.84
C LEU A 61 -7.53 -1.69 7.42
N ASP A 62 -7.60 -2.23 6.21
CA ASP A 62 -6.59 -3.16 5.70
C ASP A 62 -5.25 -2.45 5.46
N MET A 63 -5.29 -1.23 4.91
CA MET A 63 -4.09 -0.38 4.79
C MET A 63 -3.47 -0.09 6.16
N HIS A 64 -4.30 0.18 7.17
CA HIS A 64 -3.83 0.40 8.54
C HIS A 64 -3.23 -0.87 9.16
N ARG A 65 -3.86 -2.04 8.96
CA ARG A 65 -3.36 -3.34 9.43
C ARG A 65 -1.99 -3.67 8.83
N THR A 66 -1.81 -3.45 7.54
CA THR A 66 -0.52 -3.62 6.86
C THR A 66 0.58 -2.76 7.50
N ARG A 67 0.28 -1.47 7.79
CA ARG A 67 1.21 -0.59 8.49
C ARG A 67 1.52 -1.06 9.91
N LEU A 68 0.51 -1.49 10.67
CA LEU A 68 0.71 -2.00 12.04
C LEU A 68 1.55 -3.28 12.04
N ALA A 69 1.34 -4.19 11.09
CA ALA A 69 2.13 -5.40 10.95
C ALA A 69 3.62 -5.06 10.73
N TRP A 70 3.92 -4.12 9.83
CA TRP A 70 5.27 -3.63 9.61
C TRP A 70 5.87 -3.00 10.88
N LEU A 71 5.13 -2.14 11.58
CA LEU A 71 5.61 -1.49 12.81
C LEU A 71 5.90 -2.49 13.94
N ARG A 72 5.09 -3.55 14.08
CA ARG A 72 5.32 -4.61 15.07
C ARG A 72 6.60 -5.38 14.76
N HIS A 73 6.86 -5.66 13.48
CA HIS A 73 8.05 -6.37 13.06
C HIS A 73 9.31 -5.50 13.21
N SER A 74 9.30 -4.28 12.65
CA SER A 74 10.47 -3.39 12.66
C SER A 74 10.82 -2.83 14.05
N ARG A 75 9.88 -2.75 14.99
CA ARG A 75 10.18 -2.42 16.39
C ARG A 75 10.93 -3.54 17.12
N GLY A 76 10.80 -4.79 16.66
CA GLY A 76 11.61 -5.91 17.17
C GLY A 76 13.05 -5.89 16.62
N GLU A 77 13.24 -5.41 15.39
CA GLU A 77 14.55 -5.32 14.75
C GLU A 77 15.35 -4.08 15.20
N GLY A 78 14.68 -2.95 15.45
CA GLY A 78 15.32 -1.70 15.88
C GLY A 78 15.65 -1.61 17.38
N ALA A 79 15.23 -2.57 18.19
CA ALA A 79 15.55 -2.62 19.63
C ALA A 79 16.85 -3.42 19.92
N ALA A 80 17.49 -3.96 18.89
CA ALA A 80 18.71 -4.76 18.99
C ALA A 80 19.93 -4.12 18.27
N ALA A 81 19.94 -2.79 18.12
CA ALA A 81 21.05 -2.04 17.54
C ALA A 81 21.52 -0.94 18.50
#